data_AF-A0A848V379-F1
#
_entry.id   AF-A0A848V379-F1
#
_cell.length_a   1.000
_cell.length_b   1.000
_cell.length_c   1.000
_cell.angle_alpha   90.00
_cell.angle_beta   90.00
_cell.angle_gamma   90.00
#
_symmetry.space_group_name_H-M   'P 1'
#
loop_
_entity.id
_entity.type
_entity.pdbx_description
1 polymer ?
#
loop_
_entity_poly.entity_id
_entity_poly.type
_entity_poly.pdbx_seq_one_letter_code
_entity_poly.pdbx_strand_id
1 'polypeptide(L)' 'MAETKPDSKDKVGPVKYLGQVRQEGRKVVWPTRQETVTTTILVMIMVLIMGAFFFVVDQVVRFGIRIVVGLFGGAA' A
#
# COMPACT_ATOMS: atom_id res chain seq x y z
N MET A 1 60.58 22.87 -0.23
CA MET A 1 59.65 23.15 0.89
C MET A 1 58.51 24.01 0.34
N ALA A 2 57.32 23.88 0.92
CA ALA A 2 56.00 24.36 0.45
C ALA A 2 55.30 23.33 -0.47
N GLU A 3 54.95 22.15 0.02
CA GLU A 3 53.95 21.84 1.06
C GLU A 3 52.50 22.14 0.61
N THR A 4 51.85 21.06 0.19
CA THR A 4 50.43 20.68 0.32
C THR A 4 49.35 21.69 -0.07
N LYS A 5 48.82 21.48 -1.28
CA LYS A 5 47.44 21.81 -1.69
C LYS A 5 46.48 21.26 -0.61
N PRO A 6 45.66 22.09 0.06
CA PRO A 6 44.74 21.58 1.05
C PRO A 6 43.63 20.81 0.34
N ASP A 7 43.71 19.49 0.44
CA ASP A 7 42.59 18.58 0.20
C ASP A 7 41.49 18.89 1.22
N SER A 8 40.51 19.66 0.78
CA SER A 8 39.32 20.01 1.55
C SER A 8 38.38 18.81 1.59
N LYS A 9 38.72 17.89 2.50
CA LYS A 9 37.86 16.86 3.10
C LYS A 9 36.36 17.06 2.88
N ASP A 10 35.79 16.09 2.18
CA ASP A 10 34.56 15.37 2.54
C ASP A 10 33.69 16.02 3.62
N LYS A 11 32.96 17.05 3.22
CA LYS A 11 31.64 17.29 3.78
C LYS A 11 30.68 16.98 2.66
N VAL A 12 29.94 15.89 2.83
CA VAL A 12 28.70 15.64 2.09
C VAL A 12 27.78 16.83 2.35
N GLY A 13 27.98 17.91 1.57
CA GLY A 13 27.17 19.11 1.66
C GLY A 13 25.77 18.80 1.14
N PRO A 14 24.72 19.50 1.61
CA PRO A 14 23.35 19.32 1.13
C PRO A 14 23.24 19.35 -0.41
N VAL A 15 24.13 20.10 -1.07
CA VAL A 15 24.24 20.16 -2.53
C VAL A 15 24.74 18.85 -3.17
N LYS A 16 25.70 18.14 -2.55
CA LYS A 16 26.22 16.85 -3.04
C LYS A 16 25.22 15.71 -2.80
N TYR A 17 24.49 15.77 -1.69
CA TYR A 17 23.40 14.85 -1.37
C TYR A 17 22.24 14.91 -2.38
N LEU A 18 21.84 16.10 -2.84
CA LEU A 18 20.81 16.24 -3.89
C LEU A 18 21.21 15.54 -5.20
N GLY A 19 22.50 15.61 -5.56
CA GLY A 19 23.05 14.87 -6.69
C GLY A 19 22.97 13.36 -6.51
N GLN A 20 23.27 12.86 -5.30
CA GLN A 20 23.15 11.45 -4.94
C GLN A 20 21.69 10.96 -4.96
N VAL A 21 20.73 11.73 -4.41
CA VAL A 21 19.30 11.39 -4.45
C VAL A 21 18.77 11.34 -5.88
N ARG A 22 19.23 12.24 -6.76
CA ARG A 22 18.88 12.18 -8.19
C ARG A 22 19.47 10.96 -8.88
N GLN A 23 20.68 10.52 -8.52
CA GLN A 23 21.28 9.29 -9.05
C GLN A 23 20.56 8.03 -8.55
N GLU A 24 20.17 8.00 -7.27
CA GLU A 24 19.36 6.93 -6.66
C GLU A 24 17.95 6.88 -7.26
N GLY A 25 17.30 8.04 -7.45
CA GLY A 25 15.97 8.15 -8.04
C GLY A 25 15.89 7.63 -9.48
N ARG A 26 17.01 7.66 -10.23
CA ARG A 26 17.08 7.06 -11.58
C ARG A 26 17.10 5.53 -11.56
N LYS A 27 17.40 4.90 -10.42
CA LYS A 27 17.31 3.45 -10.23
C LYS A 27 15.87 3.00 -9.97
N VAL A 28 14.97 3.94 -9.65
CA VAL A 28 13.54 3.64 -9.48
C VAL A 28 12.91 3.42 -10.85
N VAL A 29 12.86 2.15 -11.24
CA VAL A 29 12.08 1.71 -12.39
C VAL A 29 10.61 1.69 -11.98
N TRP A 30 9.86 2.66 -12.48
CA TRP A 30 8.41 2.65 -12.29
C TRP A 30 7.80 1.53 -13.10
N PRO A 31 6.88 0.75 -12.50
CA PRO A 31 6.23 -0.36 -13.15
C PRO A 31 5.55 0.10 -14.44
N THR A 32 5.59 -0.79 -15.44
CA THR A 32 4.91 -0.51 -16.71
C THR A 32 3.40 -0.47 -16.48
N ARG A 33 2.66 0.28 -17.31
CA ARG A 33 1.18 0.33 -17.20
C ARG A 33 0.56 -1.07 -17.28
N GLN A 34 1.19 -1.99 -18.00
CA GLN A 34 0.73 -3.37 -18.14
C GLN A 34 0.84 -4.14 -16.82
N GLU A 35 1.99 -4.05 -16.13
CA GLU A 35 2.20 -4.71 -14.83
C GLU A 35 1.23 -4.19 -13.75
N THR A 36 1.01 -2.88 -13.72
CA THR A 36 0.07 -2.25 -12.79
C THR A 36 -1.35 -2.75 -13.02
N VAL A 37 -1.79 -2.84 -14.29
CA VAL A 37 -3.13 -3.33 -14.63
C VAL A 37 -3.28 -4.81 -14.28
N THR A 38 -2.29 -5.65 -14.60
CA THR A 38 -2.33 -7.09 -14.25
C THR A 38 -2.44 -7.29 -12.74
N THR A 39 -1.63 -6.58 -11.95
CA THR A 39 -1.70 -6.64 -10.49
C THR A 39 -3.04 -6.13 -9.96
N THR A 40 -3.58 -5.07 -10.56
CA THR A 40 -4.88 -4.51 -10.17
C THR A 40 -6.02 -5.49 -10.43
N ILE A 41 -6.02 -6.18 -11.59
CA ILE A 41 -7.02 -7.20 -11.92
C ILE A 41 -6.98 -8.35 -10.92
N LEU A 42 -5.79 -8.80 -10.54
CA LEU A 42 -5.62 -9.87 -9.56
C LEU A 42 -6.24 -9.48 -8.21
N VAL A 43 -5.98 -8.26 -7.73
CA VAL A 43 -6.60 -7.73 -6.50
C VAL A 43 -8.10 -7.58 -6.67
N MET A 44 -8.57 -7.10 -7.82
CA MET A 44 -10.00 -6.89 -8.10
C MET A 44 -10.78 -8.22 -8.01
N ILE A 45 -10.22 -9.32 -8.52
CA ILE A 45 -10.80 -10.67 -8.39
C ILE A 45 -10.90 -11.08 -6.92
N MET A 46 -9.83 -10.91 -6.15
CA MET A 46 -9.83 -11.24 -4.71
C MET A 46 -10.90 -10.46 -3.94
N VAL A 47 -11.03 -9.16 -4.24
CA VAL A 47 -12.03 -8.29 -3.60
C VAL A 47 -13.45 -8.71 -3.98
N LEU A 48 -13.69 -9.10 -5.24
CA LEU A 48 -15.00 -9.61 -5.65
C LEU A 48 -15.38 -10.90 -4.91
N ILE A 49 -14.43 -11.82 -4.74
CA ILE A 49 -14.64 -13.07 -3.99
C ILE A 49 -14.93 -12.77 -2.51
N MET A 50 -14.11 -11.91 -1.88
CA MET A 50 -14.31 -11.48 -0.49
C MET A 50 -15.66 -10.76 -0.32
N GLY A 51 -16.05 -9.91 -1.27
CA GLY A 51 -17.35 -9.24 -1.27
C GLY A 51 -18.52 -10.22 -1.35
N ALA A 52 -18.41 -11.25 -2.21
CA ALA A 52 -19.42 -12.30 -2.28
C ALA A 52 -19.51 -13.12 -0.97
N PHE A 53 -18.36 -13.43 -0.35
CA PHE A 53 -18.32 -14.11 0.94
C PHE A 53 -18.98 -13.26 2.04
N PHE A 54 -18.61 -11.99 2.16
CA PHE A 54 -19.22 -11.10 3.14
C PHE A 54 -20.71 -10.93 2.92
N PHE A 55 -21.17 -10.83 1.66
CA PHE A 55 -22.60 -10.77 1.37
C PHE A 55 -23.37 -11.97 1.95
N VAL A 56 -22.83 -13.19 1.84
CA VAL A 56 -23.44 -14.39 2.44
C VAL A 56 -23.43 -14.31 3.96
N VAL A 57 -22.29 -13.93 4.55
CA VAL A 57 -22.14 -13.77 6.01
C VAL A 57 -23.13 -12.74 6.54
N ASP A 58 -23.29 -11.61 5.86
CA ASP A 58 -24.25 -10.56 6.22
C ASP A 58 -25.70 -11.09 6.23
N GLN A 59 -26.07 -11.98 5.29
CA GLN A 59 -27.39 -12.62 5.33
C GLN A 59 -27.55 -13.52 6.55
N VAL A 60 -26.53 -14.32 6.87
CA VAL A 60 -26.55 -15.22 8.04
C VAL A 60 -26.64 -14.42 9.33
N VAL A 61 -25.83 -13.38 9.46
CA VAL A 61 -25.83 -12.48 10.62
C VAL A 61 -27.17 -11.78 10.74
N ARG A 62 -27.74 -11.26 9.64
CA ARG A 62 -29.07 -10.65 9.62
C ARG A 62 -30.16 -11.62 10.09
N PHE A 63 -30.11 -12.87 9.66
CA PHE A 63 -31.05 -13.89 10.11
C PHE A 63 -30.90 -14.18 11.60
N GLY A 64 -29.66 -14.34 12.08
CA GLY A 64 -29.37 -14.52 13.51
C GLY A 64 -29.85 -13.37 14.37
N ILE A 65 -29.62 -12.12 13.93
CA ILE A 65 -30.10 -10.92 14.63
C ILE A 65 -31.63 -10.90 14.70
N ARG A 66 -32.35 -11.27 13.61
CA ARG A 66 -33.82 -11.35 13.66
C ARG A 66 -34.33 -12.36 14.67
N ILE A 67 -33.68 -13.51 14.80
CA ILE A 67 -34.04 -14.52 15.81
C ILE A 67 -33.80 -13.98 17.21
N VAL A 68 -32.63 -13.41 17.47
CA VAL A 68 -32.27 -12.85 18.77
C VAL A 68 -33.23 -11.73 19.14
N VAL A 69 -33.44 -10.75 18.26
CA VAL A 69 -34.38 -9.65 18.52
C VAL A 69 -35.82 -10.15 18.65
N GLY A 70 -36.26 -11.16 17.89
CA GLY A 70 -37.59 -11.76 18.06
C GLY A 70 -37.76 -12.49 19.39
N LEU A 71 -36.69 -13.10 19.93
CA LEU A 71 -36.71 -13.78 21.23
C LEU A 71 -36.60 -12.82 22.42
N PHE A 72 -35.80 -11.76 22.32
CA PHE A 72 -35.56 -10.80 23.41
C PHE A 72 -36.45 -9.56 23.36
N GLY A 73 -36.91 -9.14 22.18
CA GLY A 73 -37.75 -7.97 21.97
C GLY A 73 -39.24 -8.21 22.23
N GLY A 74 -39.63 -9.46 22.48
CA GLY A 74 -41.02 -9.85 22.64
C GLY A 74 -41.75 -9.86 21.30
N ALA A 75 -42.54 -10.91 21.08
CA ALA A 75 -43.68 -10.81 20.17
C ALA A 75 -44.41 -9.49 20.42
N ALA A 76 -44.69 -8.75 19.34
CA ALA A 76 -45.97 -8.07 19.32
C ALA A 76 -47.05 -9.15 19.22
#